data_AF-A0A356J989-F1
#
_entry.id   AF-A0A356J989-F1
#
_cell.length_a   1.000
_cell.length_b   1.000
_cell.length_c   1.000
_cell.angle_alpha   90.00
_cell.angle_beta   90.00
_cell.angle_gamma   90.00
#
_symmetry.space_group_name_H-M   'P 1'
#
loop_
_entity.id
_entity.type
_entity.pdbx_description
1 polymer ?
#
loop_
_entity_poly.entity_id
_entity_poly.type
_entity_poly.pdbx_seq_one_letter_code
_entity_poly.pdbx_strand_id
1 'polypeptide(L)'
;VYQLHEADFLKLAQNGVLNAYENALALEKGESPKIIEDEATETDRKQGFNPDRELKNIRSGTREDQRQKLTEFKEKLVEQKAGIAEIQNKIFEKVEKNPDFSVEEYMESVKDLNAKYDLSEMQVSAFRKGIEAYVRQHEAIRDNVLDCIDKETGNIDGLKLYEKLFGRKPEGRVEVILRPAIIYLRIENLNDYAIGYNRGTIEHVSDEKIEEANRSGGCKLNNFHIKGLESAITLEKATNGNFDTRSPFSEEVLKHEEQHAINSLINEAYDPEQEKVEKNGEMFVKKVGGDPNDYSGDVFKKYVETRNYKNISIEKRVKDEISAYFRDGQTPEGVRKVLLNPETIYKYGFDYAGGNKEKKEFSQEYVDLVENGIAAYSNLLKAGHTIEDAQTLLFIEPLSKWSRVVERLTGDKKSVEEKKREREDLIGFREAFEKVDSDPQKYWAIIERKVNKTESVDELSDLLRQTSGFNFHFDGRIVNMGNVSRDILSYTENGNKESLKNIPNTLGLRIKAEAFRRDAKEKEKSLMGKIWGKVIGKM
;
A
#
# COMPACT_ATOMS: atom_id res chain seq x y z
N VAL A 1 14.82 -17.11 28.94
CA VAL A 1 13.54 -17.20 28.18
C VAL A 1 12.64 -18.33 28.69
N TYR A 2 13.18 -19.39 29.27
CA TYR A 2 12.42 -20.39 30.06
C TYR A 2 12.56 -20.12 31.57
N GLN A 3 11.74 -19.23 32.17
CA GLN A 3 11.48 -19.19 33.62
C GLN A 3 10.17 -18.43 33.90
N LEU A 4 9.04 -18.90 33.34
CA LEU A 4 7.76 -18.71 34.04
C LEU A 4 7.76 -19.77 35.15
N HIS A 5 7.67 -19.32 36.41
CA HIS A 5 7.70 -20.20 37.58
C HIS A 5 6.58 -21.24 37.46
N GLU A 6 6.95 -22.53 37.52
CA GLU A 6 6.05 -23.69 37.51
C GLU A 6 4.88 -23.56 38.51
N ALA A 7 5.11 -22.82 39.61
CA ALA A 7 4.12 -22.48 40.62
C ALA A 7 2.97 -21.58 40.10
N ASP A 8 3.24 -20.66 39.18
CA ASP A 8 2.23 -19.74 38.62
C ASP A 8 1.37 -20.45 37.58
N PHE A 9 1.96 -21.37 36.81
CA PHE A 9 1.22 -22.24 35.89
C PHE A 9 0.32 -23.23 36.65
N LEU A 10 0.81 -23.82 37.74
CA LEU A 10 0.03 -24.70 38.60
C LEU A 10 -1.11 -23.95 39.30
N LYS A 11 -0.90 -22.70 39.76
CA LYS A 11 -1.98 -21.87 40.31
C LYS A 11 -3.06 -21.54 39.29
N LEU A 12 -2.68 -21.16 38.07
CA LEU A 12 -3.64 -20.86 36.99
C LEU A 12 -4.44 -22.11 36.58
N ALA A 13 -3.77 -23.27 36.47
CA ALA A 13 -4.41 -24.54 36.19
C ALA A 13 -5.33 -25.00 37.33
N GLN A 14 -4.91 -24.83 38.59
CA GLN A 14 -5.73 -25.15 39.76
C GLN A 14 -6.98 -24.27 39.85
N ASN A 15 -6.88 -22.97 39.57
CA ASN A 15 -8.04 -22.07 39.58
C ASN A 15 -9.08 -22.43 38.50
N GLY A 16 -8.61 -22.82 37.30
CA GLY A 16 -9.50 -23.28 36.22
C GLY A 16 -10.21 -24.59 36.56
N VAL A 17 -9.52 -25.55 37.20
CA VAL A 17 -10.09 -26.84 37.61
C VAL A 17 -11.05 -26.67 38.80
N LEU A 18 -10.72 -25.81 39.77
CA LEU A 18 -11.60 -25.53 40.91
C LEU A 18 -12.93 -24.91 40.44
N ASN A 19 -12.87 -23.92 39.55
CA ASN A 19 -14.07 -23.28 39.00
C ASN A 19 -14.94 -24.25 38.19
N ALA A 20 -14.33 -25.15 37.42
CA ALA A 20 -15.08 -26.19 36.70
C ALA A 20 -15.76 -27.18 37.66
N TYR A 21 -15.08 -27.54 38.76
CA TYR A 21 -15.58 -28.44 39.79
C TYR A 21 -16.73 -27.81 40.59
N GLU A 22 -16.60 -26.56 41.00
CA GLU A 22 -17.66 -25.83 41.73
C GLU A 22 -18.92 -25.63 40.89
N ASN A 23 -18.76 -25.34 39.60
CA ASN A 23 -19.90 -25.23 38.66
C ASN A 23 -20.60 -26.57 38.44
N ALA A 24 -19.85 -27.67 38.37
CA ALA A 24 -20.43 -29.01 38.29
C ALA A 24 -21.21 -29.38 39.56
N LEU A 25 -20.66 -29.03 40.73
CA LEU A 25 -21.32 -29.22 42.04
C LEU A 25 -22.59 -28.38 42.21
N ALA A 26 -22.61 -27.15 41.70
CA ALA A 26 -23.81 -26.31 41.72
C ALA A 26 -24.92 -26.90 40.84
N LEU A 27 -24.56 -27.40 39.64
CA LEU A 27 -25.50 -28.08 38.75
C LEU A 27 -26.10 -29.35 39.36
N GLU A 28 -25.29 -30.16 40.05
CA GLU A 28 -25.80 -31.35 40.77
C GLU A 28 -26.78 -30.99 41.90
N LYS A 29 -26.62 -29.83 42.52
CA LYS A 29 -27.50 -29.34 43.59
C LYS A 29 -28.75 -28.62 43.09
N GLY A 30 -28.94 -28.49 41.77
CA GLY A 30 -30.02 -27.70 41.19
C GLY A 30 -29.86 -26.19 41.42
N GLU A 31 -28.67 -25.74 41.80
CA GLU A 31 -28.33 -24.34 41.93
C GLU A 31 -27.91 -23.80 40.56
N SER A 32 -28.33 -22.58 40.24
CA SER A 32 -27.80 -21.90 39.05
C SER A 32 -26.30 -21.68 39.24
N PRO A 33 -25.44 -21.99 38.26
CA PRO A 33 -24.01 -21.71 38.36
C PRO A 33 -23.83 -20.26 38.78
N LYS A 34 -23.09 -20.01 39.86
CA LYS A 34 -22.73 -18.65 40.24
C LYS A 34 -21.94 -18.08 39.06
N ILE A 35 -22.55 -17.12 38.36
CA ILE A 35 -21.80 -16.24 37.48
C ILE A 35 -20.90 -15.47 38.43
N ILE A 36 -19.65 -15.93 38.57
CA ILE A 36 -18.62 -15.13 39.20
C ILE A 36 -18.49 -13.93 38.25
N GLU A 37 -19.00 -12.78 38.66
CA GLU A 37 -18.57 -11.52 38.07
C GLU A 37 -17.07 -11.49 38.29
N ASP A 38 -16.29 -11.76 37.23
CA ASP A 38 -14.84 -11.64 37.26
C ASP A 38 -14.52 -10.20 37.67
N GLU A 39 -14.32 -9.97 38.97
CA GLU A 39 -13.69 -8.77 39.47
C GLU A 39 -12.28 -8.79 38.90
N ALA A 40 -12.11 -8.10 37.76
CA ALA A 40 -10.84 -7.97 37.08
C ALA A 40 -9.76 -7.66 38.11
N THR A 41 -8.81 -8.58 38.27
CA THR A 41 -7.77 -8.46 39.29
C THR A 41 -6.97 -7.18 39.03
N GLU A 42 -6.33 -6.60 40.04
CA GLU A 42 -5.49 -5.41 39.86
C GLU A 42 -4.38 -5.65 38.80
N THR A 43 -4.00 -6.91 38.61
CA THR A 43 -3.16 -7.43 37.52
C THR A 43 -3.80 -7.28 36.13
N ASP A 44 -5.10 -7.56 35.98
CA ASP A 44 -5.83 -7.39 34.71
C ASP A 44 -5.95 -5.92 34.28
N ARG A 45 -6.09 -5.02 35.26
CA ARG A 45 -6.13 -3.56 35.03
C ARG A 45 -4.80 -3.00 34.55
N LYS A 46 -3.68 -3.70 34.79
CA LYS A 46 -2.35 -3.28 34.32
C LYS A 46 -2.00 -3.77 32.91
N GLN A 47 -2.80 -4.66 32.31
CA GLN A 47 -2.46 -5.32 31.03
C GLN A 47 -2.88 -4.55 29.77
N GLY A 48 -3.43 -3.34 29.92
CA GLY A 48 -3.90 -2.49 28.83
C GLY A 48 -5.04 -3.06 27.98
N PHE A 49 -5.45 -2.30 26.96
CA PHE A 49 -6.54 -2.67 26.04
C PHE A 49 -6.09 -3.80 25.13
N ASN A 50 -6.63 -5.00 25.37
CA ASN A 50 -6.42 -6.18 24.53
C ASN A 50 -7.70 -6.48 23.73
N PRO A 51 -7.70 -6.25 22.40
CA PRO A 51 -8.91 -6.39 21.60
C PRO A 51 -9.57 -7.78 21.66
N ASP A 52 -8.76 -8.85 21.69
CA ASP A 52 -9.28 -10.21 21.70
C ASP A 52 -9.90 -10.59 23.05
N ARG A 53 -9.30 -10.13 24.15
CA ARG A 53 -9.84 -10.33 25.50
C ARG A 53 -11.15 -9.54 25.67
N GLU A 54 -11.17 -8.27 25.28
CA GLU A 54 -12.38 -7.45 25.39
C GLU A 54 -13.54 -8.03 24.57
N LEU A 55 -13.30 -8.49 23.34
CA LEU A 55 -14.34 -9.13 22.52
C LEU A 55 -14.90 -10.41 23.14
N LYS A 56 -14.08 -11.20 23.84
CA LYS A 56 -14.58 -12.38 24.59
C LYS A 56 -15.50 -11.96 25.73
N ASN A 57 -15.12 -10.92 26.48
CA ASN A 57 -15.90 -10.39 27.60
C ASN A 57 -17.21 -9.73 27.14
N ILE A 58 -17.22 -9.12 25.95
CA ILE A 58 -18.44 -8.55 25.38
C ILE A 58 -19.46 -9.66 25.09
N ARG A 59 -19.01 -10.78 24.51
CA ARG A 59 -19.89 -11.89 24.08
C ARG A 59 -20.63 -12.61 25.22
N SER A 60 -20.17 -12.50 26.46
CA SER A 60 -20.83 -13.13 27.61
C SER A 60 -21.99 -12.32 28.20
N GLY A 61 -22.15 -11.05 27.82
CA GLY A 61 -23.20 -10.17 28.34
C GLY A 61 -24.58 -10.33 27.67
N THR A 62 -25.57 -9.59 28.16
CA THR A 62 -26.89 -9.50 27.50
C THR A 62 -26.78 -8.80 26.15
N ARG A 63 -27.81 -8.89 25.29
CA ARG A 63 -27.80 -8.23 23.97
C ARG A 63 -27.66 -6.70 24.06
N GLU A 64 -28.23 -6.09 25.10
CA GLU A 64 -28.15 -4.64 25.33
C GLU A 64 -26.75 -4.24 25.80
N ASP A 65 -26.21 -4.94 26.81
CA ASP A 65 -24.83 -4.74 27.29
C ASP A 65 -23.81 -4.96 26.18
N GLN A 66 -24.02 -6.00 25.36
CA GLN A 66 -23.19 -6.30 24.19
C GLN A 66 -23.13 -5.11 23.24
N ARG A 67 -24.26 -4.46 22.97
CA ARG A 67 -24.32 -3.32 22.05
C ARG A 67 -23.58 -2.11 22.60
N GLN A 68 -23.75 -1.83 23.89
CA GLN A 68 -23.06 -0.72 24.55
C GLN A 68 -21.55 -0.98 24.60
N LYS A 69 -21.13 -2.11 25.17
CA LYS A 69 -19.70 -2.45 25.29
C LYS A 69 -19.01 -2.58 23.93
N LEU A 70 -19.72 -3.01 22.88
CA LEU A 70 -19.17 -3.03 21.51
C LEU A 70 -18.96 -1.63 20.92
N THR A 71 -19.69 -0.63 21.40
CA THR A 71 -19.50 0.77 20.98
C THR A 71 -18.24 1.32 21.65
N GLU A 72 -18.14 1.19 22.98
CA GLU A 72 -16.95 1.57 23.76
C GLU A 72 -15.68 0.86 23.24
N PHE A 73 -15.78 -0.43 22.95
CA PHE A 73 -14.70 -1.22 22.35
C PHE A 73 -14.19 -0.64 21.02
N LYS A 74 -15.10 -0.18 20.16
CA LYS A 74 -14.71 0.40 18.86
C LYS A 74 -14.01 1.72 19.03
N GLU A 75 -14.48 2.56 19.96
CA GLU A 75 -13.85 3.84 20.28
C GLU A 75 -12.43 3.61 20.79
N LYS A 76 -12.25 2.73 21.79
CA LYS A 76 -10.92 2.34 22.27
C LYS A 76 -10.02 1.78 21.17
N LEU A 77 -10.56 0.95 20.28
CA LEU A 77 -9.80 0.38 19.17
C LEU A 77 -9.35 1.45 18.16
N VAL A 78 -10.18 2.45 17.90
CA VAL A 78 -9.84 3.60 17.06
C VAL A 78 -8.73 4.43 17.72
N GLU A 79 -8.86 4.74 19.02
CA GLU A 79 -7.84 5.46 19.79
C GLU A 79 -6.50 4.71 19.81
N GLN A 80 -6.53 3.40 20.08
CA GLN A 80 -5.33 2.57 20.10
C GLN A 80 -4.63 2.55 18.72
N LYS A 81 -5.40 2.48 17.64
CA LYS A 81 -4.85 2.53 16.26
C LYS A 81 -4.23 3.89 15.94
N ALA A 82 -4.89 4.98 16.33
CA ALA A 82 -4.33 6.32 16.20
C ALA A 82 -3.02 6.46 17.00
N GLY A 83 -2.96 5.84 18.19
CA GLY A 83 -1.75 5.78 18.99
C GLY A 83 -0.60 5.01 18.35
N ILE A 84 -0.89 3.87 17.73
CA ILE A 84 0.10 3.11 16.96
C ILE A 84 0.65 3.95 15.80
N ALA A 85 -0.22 4.65 15.07
CA ALA A 85 0.17 5.59 14.02
C ALA A 85 1.08 6.71 14.54
N GLU A 86 0.69 7.37 15.63
CA GLU A 86 1.50 8.43 16.24
C GLU A 86 2.89 7.92 16.67
N ILE A 87 2.97 6.72 17.26
CA ILE A 87 4.25 6.12 17.67
C ILE A 87 5.13 5.81 16.45
N GLN A 88 4.57 5.20 15.40
CA GLN A 88 5.33 4.91 14.18
C GLN A 88 5.89 6.18 13.54
N ASN A 89 5.06 7.22 13.40
CA ASN A 89 5.49 8.51 12.87
C ASN A 89 6.62 9.13 13.71
N LYS A 90 6.51 9.12 15.04
CA LYS A 90 7.58 9.60 15.93
C LYS A 90 8.88 8.80 15.81
N ILE A 91 8.79 7.49 15.60
CA ILE A 91 9.96 6.64 15.36
C ILE A 91 10.60 7.02 14.01
N PHE A 92 9.82 7.18 12.94
CA PHE A 92 10.34 7.60 11.64
C PHE A 92 10.99 8.99 11.70
N GLU A 93 10.38 9.96 12.37
CA GLU A 93 11.00 11.27 12.59
C GLU A 93 12.32 11.17 13.36
N LYS A 94 12.41 10.26 14.34
CA LYS A 94 13.67 10.02 15.08
C LYS A 94 14.72 9.39 14.16
N VAL A 95 14.34 8.39 13.36
CA VAL A 95 15.22 7.74 12.37
C VAL A 95 15.77 8.73 11.35
N GLU A 96 14.95 9.65 10.86
CA GLU A 96 15.38 10.70 9.93
C GLU A 96 16.34 11.71 10.57
N LYS A 97 16.12 12.05 11.85
CA LYS A 97 16.98 13.00 12.58
C LYS A 97 18.32 12.39 12.98
N ASN A 98 18.31 11.15 13.47
CA ASN A 98 19.49 10.41 13.88
C ASN A 98 19.22 8.90 13.79
N PRO A 99 19.72 8.21 12.75
CA PRO A 99 19.46 6.79 12.57
C PRO A 99 20.24 5.91 13.56
N ASP A 100 21.29 6.42 14.19
CA ASP A 100 22.18 5.69 15.10
C ASP A 100 21.65 5.61 16.56
N PHE A 101 20.41 6.00 16.83
CA PHE A 101 19.82 5.83 18.17
C PHE A 101 19.77 4.35 18.60
N SER A 102 19.93 4.12 19.91
CA SER A 102 19.78 2.80 20.51
C SER A 102 18.31 2.35 20.53
N VAL A 103 18.10 1.05 20.73
CA VAL A 103 16.76 0.47 20.91
C VAL A 103 16.01 1.18 22.04
N GLU A 104 16.68 1.47 23.15
CA GLU A 104 16.11 2.14 24.32
C GLU A 104 15.69 3.59 24.02
N GLU A 105 16.49 4.33 23.24
CA GLU A 105 16.20 5.71 22.84
C GLU A 105 14.97 5.78 21.91
N TYR A 106 14.78 4.79 21.03
CA TYR A 106 13.54 4.67 20.25
C TYR A 106 12.36 4.25 21.13
N MET A 107 12.56 3.30 22.06
CA MET A 107 11.52 2.79 22.95
C MET A 107 11.00 3.84 23.94
N GLU A 108 11.73 4.92 24.20
CA GLU A 108 11.22 6.07 24.97
C GLU A 108 9.95 6.66 24.32
N SER A 109 9.92 6.78 22.98
CA SER A 109 8.73 7.26 22.26
C SER A 109 7.52 6.33 22.44
N VAL A 110 7.77 5.02 22.50
CA VAL A 110 6.73 4.01 22.73
C VAL A 110 6.22 4.12 24.17
N LYS A 111 7.11 4.29 25.15
CA LYS A 111 6.76 4.40 26.57
C LYS A 111 5.87 5.61 26.84
N ASP A 112 6.23 6.77 26.29
CA ASP A 112 5.50 8.03 26.49
C ASP A 112 4.06 7.96 25.97
N LEU A 113 3.87 7.27 24.85
CA LEU A 113 2.56 7.14 24.20
C LEU A 113 1.78 5.90 24.64
N ASN A 114 2.44 4.87 25.14
CA ASN A 114 1.77 3.67 25.66
C ASN A 114 0.80 4.03 26.79
N ALA A 115 1.21 4.91 27.71
CA ALA A 115 0.35 5.36 28.81
C ALA A 115 -0.89 6.13 28.32
N LYS A 116 -0.80 6.79 27.17
CA LYS A 116 -1.90 7.58 26.57
C LYS A 116 -2.89 6.69 25.82
N TYR A 117 -2.41 5.68 25.09
CA TYR A 117 -3.20 4.88 24.17
C TYR A 117 -3.49 3.45 24.64
N ASP A 118 -3.06 3.13 25.86
CA ASP A 118 -3.32 1.86 26.53
C ASP A 118 -2.95 0.64 25.67
N LEU A 119 -1.72 0.63 25.12
CA LEU A 119 -1.29 -0.48 24.27
C LEU A 119 -1.13 -1.74 25.11
N SER A 120 -1.51 -2.87 24.52
CA SER A 120 -1.24 -4.18 25.10
C SER A 120 0.26 -4.49 25.12
N GLU A 121 0.68 -5.36 26.04
CA GLU A 121 2.07 -5.85 26.10
C GLU A 121 2.54 -6.45 24.77
N MET A 122 1.64 -7.13 24.06
CA MET A 122 1.92 -7.69 22.73
C MET A 122 2.25 -6.60 21.71
N GLN A 123 1.54 -5.48 21.72
CA GLN A 123 1.80 -4.35 20.82
C GLN A 123 3.11 -3.63 21.18
N VAL A 124 3.36 -3.41 22.47
CA VAL A 124 4.65 -2.86 22.93
C VAL A 124 5.81 -3.78 22.53
N SER A 125 5.64 -5.10 22.67
CA SER A 125 6.61 -6.08 22.23
C SER A 125 6.82 -6.06 20.72
N ALA A 126 5.76 -5.86 19.93
CA ALA A 126 5.87 -5.72 18.48
C ALA A 126 6.72 -4.49 18.10
N PHE A 127 6.48 -3.33 18.72
CA PHE A 127 7.32 -2.15 18.51
C PHE A 127 8.79 -2.42 18.81
N ARG A 128 9.09 -3.05 19.95
CA ARG A 128 10.46 -3.43 20.30
C ARG A 128 11.10 -4.30 19.23
N LYS A 129 10.43 -5.36 18.78
CA LYS A 129 10.95 -6.25 17.72
C LYS A 129 11.24 -5.50 16.43
N GLY A 130 10.34 -4.60 16.02
CA GLY A 130 10.53 -3.78 14.81
C GLY A 130 11.71 -2.82 14.93
N ILE A 131 11.88 -2.19 16.09
CA ILE A 131 13.03 -1.33 16.39
C ILE A 131 14.33 -2.14 16.39
N GLU A 132 14.35 -3.30 17.04
CA GLU A 132 15.52 -4.19 17.06
C GLU A 132 15.88 -4.68 15.65
N ALA A 133 14.89 -5.02 14.82
CA ALA A 133 15.09 -5.37 13.42
C ALA A 133 15.69 -4.19 12.63
N TYR A 134 15.16 -2.99 12.82
CA TYR A 134 15.68 -1.77 12.21
C TYR A 134 17.13 -1.48 12.62
N VAL A 135 17.45 -1.46 13.92
CA VAL A 135 18.79 -1.17 14.42
C VAL A 135 19.80 -2.17 13.86
N ARG A 136 19.48 -3.46 13.92
CA ARG A 136 20.33 -4.53 13.36
C ARG A 136 20.55 -4.35 11.85
N GLN A 137 19.51 -3.98 11.11
CA GLN A 137 19.62 -3.71 9.68
C GLN A 137 20.47 -2.47 9.40
N HIS A 138 20.28 -1.39 10.15
CA HIS A 138 21.05 -0.15 10.02
C HIS A 138 22.53 -0.35 10.32
N GLU A 139 22.86 -1.10 11.38
CA GLU A 139 24.23 -1.49 11.70
C GLU A 139 24.85 -2.32 10.58
N ALA A 140 24.13 -3.30 10.03
CA ALA A 140 24.62 -4.09 8.91
C ALA A 140 24.87 -3.23 7.66
N ILE A 141 24.00 -2.25 7.37
CA ILE A 141 24.21 -1.28 6.30
C ILE A 141 25.49 -0.49 6.51
N ARG A 142 25.67 0.08 7.70
CA ARG A 142 26.85 0.87 8.07
C ARG A 142 28.12 0.04 7.90
N ASP A 143 28.18 -1.14 8.51
CA ASP A 143 29.34 -2.03 8.49
C ASP A 143 29.71 -2.47 7.06
N ASN A 144 28.72 -2.58 6.18
CA ASN A 144 28.95 -2.95 4.78
C ASN A 144 29.35 -1.77 3.87
N VAL A 145 29.18 -0.52 4.31
CA VAL A 145 29.52 0.68 3.52
C VAL A 145 30.81 1.35 4.00
N LEU A 146 31.21 1.17 5.27
CA LEU A 146 32.32 1.92 5.89
C LEU A 146 33.64 1.89 5.09
N ASP A 147 34.05 0.74 4.58
CA ASP A 147 35.30 0.62 3.81
C ASP A 147 35.15 1.07 2.35
N CYS A 148 33.93 1.31 1.88
CA CYS A 148 33.62 1.87 0.56
C CYS A 148 33.59 3.41 0.57
N ILE A 149 33.73 4.07 1.72
CA ILE A 149 33.78 5.53 1.81
C ILE A 149 35.17 6.01 1.39
N ASP A 150 35.19 6.86 0.36
CA ASP A 150 36.39 7.57 -0.06
C ASP A 150 36.80 8.57 1.03
N LYS A 151 38.03 8.47 1.53
CA LYS A 151 38.51 9.25 2.67
C LYS A 151 38.68 10.74 2.35
N GLU A 152 38.86 11.10 1.08
CA GLU A 152 39.10 12.48 0.67
C GLU A 152 37.79 13.24 0.45
N THR A 153 36.81 12.59 -0.17
CA THR A 153 35.53 13.19 -0.56
C THR A 153 34.40 12.89 0.42
N GLY A 154 34.52 11.83 1.22
CA GLY A 154 33.44 11.30 2.06
C GLY A 154 32.32 10.62 1.25
N ASN A 155 32.44 10.52 -0.07
CA ASN A 155 31.46 9.86 -0.93
C ASN A 155 31.66 8.34 -0.91
N ILE A 156 30.58 7.60 -1.16
CA ILE A 156 30.65 6.13 -1.26
C ILE A 156 31.10 5.75 -2.68
N ASP A 157 32.16 4.96 -2.78
CA ASP A 157 32.60 4.32 -4.04
C ASP A 157 31.60 3.22 -4.41
N GLY A 158 30.69 3.55 -5.33
CA GLY A 158 29.65 2.64 -5.80
C GLY A 158 30.19 1.42 -6.54
N LEU A 159 31.34 1.52 -7.22
CA LEU A 159 31.95 0.38 -7.91
C LEU A 159 32.48 -0.63 -6.89
N LYS A 160 33.17 -0.12 -5.86
CA LYS A 160 33.67 -0.94 -4.75
C LYS A 160 32.54 -1.57 -3.96
N LEU A 161 31.49 -0.82 -3.66
CA LEU A 161 30.33 -1.35 -2.92
C LEU A 161 29.60 -2.41 -3.75
N TYR A 162 29.38 -2.20 -5.05
CA TYR A 162 28.79 -3.20 -5.92
C TYR A 162 29.64 -4.49 -5.94
N GLU A 163 30.97 -4.38 -6.11
CA GLU A 163 31.87 -5.53 -6.08
C GLU A 163 31.81 -6.28 -4.75
N LYS A 164 31.75 -5.56 -3.63
CA LYS A 164 31.60 -6.15 -2.30
C LYS A 164 30.28 -6.91 -2.15
N LEU A 165 29.17 -6.34 -2.63
CA LEU A 165 27.84 -6.93 -2.49
C LEU A 165 27.61 -8.11 -3.42
N PHE A 166 28.11 -8.06 -4.66
CA PHE A 166 27.80 -9.05 -5.70
C PHE A 166 28.99 -9.92 -6.10
N GLY A 167 30.17 -9.72 -5.51
CA GLY A 167 31.37 -10.51 -5.75
C GLY A 167 32.03 -10.28 -7.12
N ARG A 168 31.64 -9.22 -7.84
CA ARG A 168 32.18 -8.89 -9.16
C ARG A 168 32.13 -7.39 -9.44
N LYS A 169 33.09 -6.88 -10.21
CA LYS A 169 33.10 -5.50 -10.66
C LYS A 169 31.94 -5.24 -11.64
N PRO A 170 31.21 -4.14 -11.48
CA PRO A 170 30.23 -3.74 -12.48
C PRO A 170 30.94 -3.24 -13.74
N GLU A 171 30.30 -3.40 -14.89
CA GLU A 171 30.75 -2.87 -16.18
C GLU A 171 30.39 -1.38 -16.34
N GLY A 172 29.26 -0.96 -15.77
CA GLY A 172 28.74 0.40 -15.84
C GLY A 172 28.96 1.22 -14.57
N ARG A 173 28.50 2.48 -14.62
CA ARG A 173 28.46 3.34 -13.43
C ARG A 173 27.47 2.80 -12.41
N VAL A 174 27.87 2.87 -11.14
CA VAL A 174 27.01 2.63 -9.98
C VAL A 174 27.05 3.85 -9.07
N GLU A 175 25.89 4.39 -8.76
CA GLU A 175 25.73 5.44 -7.75
C GLU A 175 25.03 4.87 -6.51
N VAL A 176 25.43 5.34 -5.34
CA VAL A 176 24.91 4.87 -4.05
C VAL A 176 24.20 6.03 -3.36
N ILE A 177 22.95 5.81 -3.00
CA ILE A 177 22.20 6.68 -2.10
C ILE A 177 21.98 5.89 -0.80
N LEU A 178 22.55 6.39 0.29
CA LEU A 178 22.37 5.77 1.60
C LEU A 178 21.16 6.37 2.29
N ARG A 179 20.25 5.51 2.75
CA ARG A 179 19.11 5.87 3.60
C ARG A 179 19.21 5.08 4.91
N PRO A 180 18.52 5.51 5.98
CA PRO A 180 18.60 4.82 7.27
C PRO A 180 18.30 3.32 7.21
N ALA A 181 17.35 2.91 6.37
CA ALA A 181 16.93 1.52 6.26
C ALA A 181 17.39 0.82 4.97
N ILE A 182 17.98 1.53 3.99
CA ILE A 182 18.36 0.92 2.70
C ILE A 182 19.70 1.43 2.15
N ILE A 183 20.39 0.56 1.43
CA ILE A 183 21.42 0.85 0.44
C ILE A 183 20.72 0.88 -0.92
N TYR A 184 20.60 2.07 -1.51
CA TYR A 184 19.98 2.25 -2.82
C TYR A 184 21.06 2.40 -3.91
N LEU A 185 21.11 1.44 -4.83
CA LEU A 185 22.09 1.37 -5.91
C LEU A 185 21.45 1.75 -7.25
N ARG A 186 21.91 2.82 -7.87
CA ARG A 186 21.51 3.21 -9.23
C ARG A 186 22.51 2.65 -10.21
N ILE A 187 22.04 1.78 -11.10
CA ILE A 187 22.91 0.97 -11.98
C ILE A 187 22.66 1.36 -13.44
N GLU A 188 23.70 1.79 -14.14
CA GLU A 188 23.62 2.24 -15.54
C GLU A 188 23.45 1.09 -16.52
N ASN A 189 24.28 0.07 -16.34
CA ASN A 189 24.40 -1.04 -17.26
C ASN A 189 23.32 -2.09 -16.95
N LEU A 190 22.55 -2.45 -17.98
CA LEU A 190 21.43 -3.38 -17.82
C LEU A 190 21.87 -4.79 -17.39
N ASN A 191 23.05 -5.26 -17.80
CA ASN A 191 23.58 -6.54 -17.35
C ASN A 191 23.92 -6.51 -15.86
N ASP A 192 24.59 -5.45 -15.40
CA ASP A 192 24.89 -5.27 -13.96
C ASP A 192 23.61 -5.19 -13.13
N TYR A 193 22.59 -4.50 -13.63
CA TYR A 193 21.27 -4.45 -12.99
C TYR A 193 20.63 -5.83 -12.95
N ALA A 194 20.65 -6.59 -14.05
CA ALA A 194 20.07 -7.92 -14.11
C ALA A 194 20.82 -8.94 -13.23
N ILE A 195 22.15 -8.81 -13.08
CA ILE A 195 22.95 -9.58 -12.11
C ILE A 195 22.47 -9.27 -10.70
N GLY A 196 22.38 -7.99 -10.35
CA GLY A 196 21.93 -7.54 -9.02
C GLY A 196 20.49 -7.98 -8.73
N TYR A 197 19.58 -7.86 -9.71
CA TYR A 197 18.19 -8.31 -9.64
C TYR A 197 18.09 -9.82 -9.31
N ASN A 198 19.05 -10.61 -9.82
CA ASN A 198 19.20 -12.03 -9.50
C ASN A 198 20.16 -12.29 -8.32
N ARG A 199 20.41 -11.28 -7.47
CA ARG A 199 21.18 -11.36 -6.21
C ARG A 199 22.64 -11.79 -6.39
N GLY A 200 23.22 -11.58 -7.57
CA GLY A 200 24.61 -11.97 -7.87
C GLY A 200 24.87 -13.47 -7.90
N THR A 201 23.83 -14.33 -7.88
CA THR A 201 24.00 -15.80 -7.86
C THR A 201 24.32 -16.40 -9.22
N ILE A 202 24.23 -15.58 -10.28
CA ILE A 202 24.44 -16.00 -11.67
C ILE A 202 25.72 -15.36 -12.22
N GLU A 203 26.62 -16.19 -12.76
CA GLU A 203 27.82 -15.70 -13.44
C GLU A 203 27.47 -15.03 -14.78
N HIS A 204 26.52 -15.63 -15.51
CA HIS A 204 26.05 -15.19 -16.81
C HIS A 204 24.54 -15.04 -16.79
N VAL A 205 24.04 -13.85 -17.15
CA VAL A 205 22.60 -13.58 -17.23
C VAL A 205 22.12 -13.94 -18.64
N SER A 206 21.12 -14.80 -18.74
CA SER A 206 20.48 -15.11 -20.02
C SER A 206 19.68 -13.90 -20.53
N ASP A 207 19.45 -13.84 -21.85
CA ASP A 207 18.61 -12.81 -22.47
C ASP A 207 17.21 -12.74 -21.82
N GLU A 208 16.62 -13.89 -21.48
CA GLU A 208 15.33 -13.95 -20.77
C GLU A 208 15.38 -13.23 -19.41
N LYS A 209 16.48 -13.39 -18.66
CA LYS A 209 16.66 -12.75 -17.35
C LYS A 209 16.96 -11.26 -17.46
N ILE A 210 17.67 -10.85 -18.52
CA ILE A 210 17.85 -9.44 -18.88
C ILE A 210 16.49 -8.82 -19.22
N GLU A 211 15.68 -9.48 -20.04
CA GLU A 211 14.33 -9.02 -20.38
C GLU A 211 13.41 -8.97 -19.17
N GLU A 212 13.49 -9.92 -18.25
CA GLU A 212 12.74 -9.92 -16.99
C GLU A 212 13.10 -8.69 -16.15
N ALA A 213 14.39 -8.46 -15.89
CA ALA A 213 14.88 -7.31 -15.15
C ALA A 213 14.53 -5.99 -15.86
N ASN A 214 14.59 -5.95 -17.19
CA ASN A 214 14.26 -4.75 -17.95
C ASN A 214 12.79 -4.32 -17.85
N ARG A 215 11.89 -5.19 -17.35
CA ARG A 215 10.48 -4.81 -17.10
C ARG A 215 10.29 -4.03 -15.80
N SER A 216 11.27 -4.01 -14.90
CA SER A 216 11.21 -3.20 -13.68
C SER A 216 12.03 -1.90 -13.80
N GLY A 217 11.59 -0.88 -13.07
CA GLY A 217 12.34 0.37 -12.87
C GLY A 217 13.28 0.29 -11.67
N GLY A 218 12.89 -0.46 -10.64
CA GLY A 218 13.71 -0.82 -9.51
C GLY A 218 13.31 -2.17 -8.92
N CYS A 219 14.08 -2.63 -7.93
CA CYS A 219 13.69 -3.75 -7.09
C CYS A 219 14.36 -3.73 -5.71
N LYS A 220 13.60 -4.06 -4.68
CA LYS A 220 14.10 -4.50 -3.38
C LYS A 220 14.57 -5.97 -3.43
N LEU A 221 15.80 -6.22 -3.01
CA LEU A 221 16.34 -7.58 -2.88
C LEU A 221 15.90 -8.22 -1.56
N ASN A 222 14.93 -9.12 -1.64
CA ASN A 222 14.55 -9.98 -0.51
C ASN A 222 15.54 -11.16 -0.36
N ASN A 223 15.79 -11.62 0.87
CA ASN A 223 16.63 -12.78 1.20
C ASN A 223 18.06 -12.68 0.64
N PHE A 224 18.69 -11.52 0.81
CA PHE A 224 20.09 -11.34 0.47
C PHE A 224 21.00 -12.19 1.36
N HIS A 225 22.15 -12.62 0.84
CA HIS A 225 23.00 -13.61 1.51
C HIS A 225 23.83 -13.03 2.67
N ILE A 226 23.97 -11.70 2.74
CA ILE A 226 24.63 -11.00 3.84
C ILE A 226 23.62 -10.79 4.96
N LYS A 227 23.92 -11.35 6.14
CA LYS A 227 23.06 -11.24 7.32
C LYS A 227 22.83 -9.79 7.71
N GLY A 228 21.58 -9.42 7.95
CA GLY A 228 21.15 -8.06 8.26
C GLY A 228 20.87 -7.19 7.02
N LEU A 229 21.16 -7.68 5.80
CA LEU A 229 20.84 -6.98 4.55
C LEU A 229 19.70 -7.66 3.75
N GLU A 230 18.93 -8.57 4.36
CA GLU A 230 17.94 -9.41 3.69
C GLU A 230 16.78 -8.63 3.03
N SER A 231 16.61 -7.35 3.35
CA SER A 231 15.66 -6.43 2.72
C SER A 231 16.19 -4.99 2.66
N ALA A 232 17.51 -4.84 2.76
CA ALA A 232 18.17 -3.53 2.86
C ALA A 232 18.74 -3.05 1.53
N ILE A 233 18.84 -3.91 0.52
CA ILE A 233 19.43 -3.53 -0.77
C ILE A 233 18.32 -3.29 -1.78
N THR A 234 18.32 -2.09 -2.35
CA THR A 234 17.41 -1.70 -3.42
C THR A 234 18.22 -1.32 -4.65
N LEU A 235 17.75 -1.74 -5.82
CA LEU A 235 18.36 -1.42 -7.10
C LEU A 235 17.43 -0.52 -7.91
N GLU A 236 17.98 0.47 -8.60
CA GLU A 236 17.31 1.27 -9.63
C GLU A 236 18.01 1.03 -10.97
N LYS A 237 17.21 0.79 -12.01
CA LYS A 237 17.70 0.73 -13.38
C LYS A 237 17.80 2.15 -13.97
N ALA A 238 19.00 2.71 -13.93
CA ALA A 238 19.29 4.06 -14.43
C ALA A 238 19.71 4.09 -15.92
N THR A 239 19.03 3.31 -16.77
CA THR A 239 19.35 3.23 -18.20
C THR A 239 19.02 4.54 -18.95
N ASN A 240 19.78 4.85 -20.01
CA ASN A 240 19.63 6.01 -20.92
C ASN A 240 20.24 7.34 -20.44
N GLY A 241 21.29 7.31 -19.60
CA GLY A 241 22.08 8.51 -19.28
C GLY A 241 21.40 9.51 -18.34
N ASN A 242 20.19 9.22 -17.85
CA ASN A 242 19.51 10.00 -16.81
C ASN A 242 20.01 9.64 -15.40
N PHE A 243 21.32 9.79 -15.19
CA PHE A 243 21.93 9.74 -13.85
C PHE A 243 21.66 11.01 -13.03
N ASP A 244 20.83 11.93 -13.51
CA ASP A 244 20.41 13.06 -12.69
C ASP A 244 19.57 12.55 -11.50
N THR A 245 20.21 12.50 -10.32
CA THR A 245 19.59 12.14 -9.04
C THR A 245 18.42 13.04 -8.67
N ARG A 246 18.28 14.19 -9.33
CA ARG A 246 17.19 15.14 -9.13
C ARG A 246 16.06 14.96 -10.12
N SER A 247 16.09 13.91 -10.95
CA SER A 247 14.94 13.60 -11.79
C SER A 247 13.77 13.19 -10.89
N PRO A 248 12.57 13.79 -11.05
CA PRO A 248 11.39 13.44 -10.27
C PRO A 248 11.10 11.93 -10.29
N PHE A 249 11.40 11.26 -11.41
CA PHE A 249 11.26 9.82 -11.56
C PHE A 249 12.14 9.01 -10.59
N SER A 250 13.42 9.38 -10.43
CA SER A 250 14.31 8.66 -9.50
C SER A 250 13.87 8.87 -8.05
N GLU A 251 13.38 10.06 -7.69
CA GLU A 251 12.78 10.29 -6.37
C GLU A 251 11.52 9.46 -6.14
N GLU A 252 10.64 9.33 -7.14
CA GLU A 252 9.45 8.47 -7.08
C GLU A 252 9.84 7.00 -6.86
N VAL A 253 10.78 6.47 -7.65
CA VAL A 253 11.25 5.08 -7.51
C VAL A 253 11.92 4.87 -6.15
N LEU A 254 12.75 5.81 -5.68
CA LEU A 254 13.38 5.72 -4.36
C LEU A 254 12.32 5.64 -3.25
N LYS A 255 11.33 6.53 -3.26
CA LYS A 255 10.24 6.52 -2.26
C LYS A 255 9.43 5.22 -2.31
N HIS A 256 9.14 4.72 -3.51
CA HIS A 256 8.43 3.47 -3.73
C HIS A 256 9.18 2.28 -3.10
N GLU A 257 10.46 2.13 -3.42
CA GLU A 257 11.26 1.01 -2.95
C GLU A 257 11.65 1.11 -1.47
N GLU A 258 11.90 2.33 -0.97
CA GLU A 258 12.06 2.59 0.46
C GLU A 258 10.81 2.16 1.22
N GLN A 259 9.63 2.32 0.62
CA GLN A 259 8.40 1.91 1.26
C GLN A 259 8.32 0.40 1.48
N HIS A 260 8.78 -0.39 0.50
CA HIS A 260 8.86 -1.83 0.62
C HIS A 260 9.83 -2.27 1.74
N ALA A 261 10.93 -1.55 1.96
CA ALA A 261 11.88 -1.86 3.02
C ALA A 261 11.29 -1.59 4.41
N ILE A 262 10.61 -0.45 4.58
CA ILE A 262 9.85 -0.13 5.80
C ILE A 262 8.79 -1.20 6.08
N ASN A 263 8.05 -1.60 5.04
CA ASN A 263 7.03 -2.64 5.13
C ASN A 263 7.62 -4.01 5.52
N SER A 264 8.83 -4.35 5.08
CA SER A 264 9.56 -5.54 5.54
C SER A 264 9.82 -5.48 7.05
N LEU A 265 10.30 -4.35 7.57
CA LEU A 265 10.57 -4.17 9.02
C LEU A 265 9.29 -4.31 9.86
N ILE A 266 8.17 -3.75 9.38
CA ILE A 266 6.87 -3.88 10.06
C ILE A 266 6.42 -5.35 10.08
N ASN A 267 6.53 -6.05 8.96
CA ASN A 267 6.14 -7.46 8.88
C ASN A 267 7.03 -8.36 9.74
N GLU A 268 8.32 -8.06 9.89
CA GLU A 268 9.20 -8.80 10.80
C GLU A 268 8.78 -8.62 12.27
N ALA A 269 8.35 -7.40 12.62
CA ALA A 269 7.88 -7.06 13.95
C ALA A 269 6.54 -7.72 14.30
N TYR A 270 5.61 -7.71 13.33
CA TYR A 270 4.25 -8.16 13.50
C TYR A 270 3.63 -8.58 12.15
N ASP A 271 3.46 -9.89 11.97
CA ASP A 271 2.72 -10.45 10.85
C ASP A 271 1.51 -11.26 11.34
N PRO A 272 0.33 -10.63 11.50
CA PRO A 272 -0.88 -11.32 11.94
C PRO A 272 -1.37 -12.34 10.92
N GLU A 273 -0.98 -12.18 9.65
CA GLU A 273 -1.35 -13.11 8.58
C GLU A 273 -0.51 -14.38 8.69
N GLN A 274 0.78 -14.25 8.98
CA GLN A 274 1.66 -15.39 9.25
C GLN A 274 1.20 -16.17 10.49
N GLU A 275 0.88 -15.51 11.61
CA GLU A 275 0.39 -16.21 12.81
C GLU A 275 -0.89 -17.00 12.50
N LYS A 276 -1.79 -16.43 11.70
CA LYS A 276 -3.01 -17.11 11.26
C LYS A 276 -2.71 -18.29 10.32
N VAL A 277 -1.74 -18.14 9.43
CA VAL A 277 -1.26 -19.20 8.54
C VAL A 277 -0.67 -20.35 9.33
N GLU A 278 0.19 -20.07 10.30
CA GLU A 278 0.81 -21.07 11.17
C GLU A 278 -0.25 -21.84 11.96
N LYS A 279 -1.18 -21.15 12.63
CA LYS A 279 -2.30 -21.79 13.35
C LYS A 279 -3.17 -22.65 12.44
N ASN A 280 -3.49 -22.17 11.25
CA ASN A 280 -4.30 -22.93 10.29
C ASN A 280 -3.52 -24.12 9.71
N GLY A 281 -2.22 -23.98 9.49
CA GLY A 281 -1.32 -25.04 9.06
C GLY A 281 -1.23 -26.14 10.10
N GLU A 282 -1.01 -25.79 11.37
CA GLU A 282 -1.03 -26.74 12.48
C GLU A 282 -2.35 -27.51 12.58
N MET A 283 -3.49 -26.80 12.49
CA MET A 283 -4.81 -27.43 12.50
C MET A 283 -5.00 -28.38 11.31
N PHE A 284 -4.53 -27.99 10.12
CA PHE A 284 -4.59 -28.82 8.93
C PHE A 284 -3.73 -30.08 9.07
N VAL A 285 -2.46 -29.94 9.49
CA VAL A 285 -1.52 -31.04 9.71
C VAL A 285 -2.09 -32.02 10.73
N LYS A 286 -2.62 -31.53 11.86
CA LYS A 286 -3.32 -32.36 12.85
C LYS A 286 -4.51 -33.11 12.26
N LYS A 287 -5.32 -32.45 11.44
CA LYS A 287 -6.52 -33.05 10.81
C LYS A 287 -6.19 -34.21 9.86
N VAL A 288 -5.05 -34.15 9.18
CA VAL A 288 -4.61 -35.18 8.24
C VAL A 288 -3.66 -36.20 8.87
N GLY A 289 -3.44 -36.14 10.19
CA GLY A 289 -2.61 -37.08 10.94
C GLY A 289 -1.10 -36.90 10.78
N GLY A 290 -0.64 -35.73 10.33
CA GLY A 290 0.79 -35.39 10.29
C GLY A 290 1.31 -34.87 11.63
N ASP A 291 2.63 -34.85 11.80
CA ASP A 291 3.28 -34.20 12.94
C ASP A 291 3.27 -32.68 12.72
N PRO A 292 2.61 -31.88 13.58
CA PRO A 292 2.61 -30.42 13.47
C PRO A 292 4.00 -29.79 13.59
N ASN A 293 5.02 -30.52 14.07
CA ASN A 293 6.40 -30.04 14.13
C ASN A 293 7.20 -30.33 12.84
N ASP A 294 6.67 -31.17 11.93
CA ASP A 294 7.30 -31.45 10.64
C ASP A 294 6.82 -30.47 9.56
N TYR A 295 7.34 -29.25 9.61
CA TYR A 295 7.11 -28.21 8.59
C TYR A 295 7.80 -28.49 7.25
N SER A 296 8.64 -29.53 7.19
CA SER A 296 9.35 -29.93 5.97
C SER A 296 8.62 -31.01 5.15
N GLY A 297 7.65 -31.68 5.77
CA GLY A 297 6.93 -32.80 5.17
C GLY A 297 5.99 -32.39 4.03
N ASP A 298 5.72 -33.35 3.15
CA ASP A 298 4.80 -33.23 2.00
C ASP A 298 3.40 -32.73 2.39
N VAL A 299 2.98 -32.95 3.65
CA VAL A 299 1.70 -32.51 4.18
C VAL A 299 1.64 -31.00 4.35
N PHE A 300 2.67 -30.38 4.96
CA PHE A 300 2.72 -28.93 5.11
C PHE A 300 2.89 -28.26 3.75
N LYS A 301 3.68 -28.86 2.85
CA LYS A 301 3.79 -28.40 1.45
C LYS A 301 2.43 -28.39 0.75
N LYS A 302 1.61 -29.44 0.90
CA LYS A 302 0.23 -29.46 0.38
C LYS A 302 -0.65 -28.37 0.99
N TYR A 303 -0.47 -28.04 2.27
CA TYR A 303 -1.17 -26.93 2.92
C TYR A 303 -0.76 -25.57 2.34
N VAL A 304 0.54 -25.33 2.17
CA VAL A 304 1.09 -24.12 1.54
C VAL A 304 0.62 -23.98 0.09
N GLU A 305 0.40 -25.11 -0.60
CA GLU A 305 -0.17 -25.13 -1.95
C GLU A 305 -1.67 -24.87 -1.99
N THR A 306 -2.37 -24.86 -0.84
CA THR A 306 -3.81 -24.55 -0.80
C THR A 306 -4.08 -23.11 -1.24
N ARG A 307 -5.26 -22.92 -1.85
CA ARG A 307 -5.77 -21.61 -2.30
C ARG A 307 -5.72 -20.55 -1.19
N ASN A 308 -5.97 -20.94 0.06
CA ASN A 308 -5.97 -20.00 1.19
C ASN A 308 -4.59 -19.41 1.47
N TYR A 309 -3.54 -20.24 1.49
CA TYR A 309 -2.18 -19.75 1.73
C TYR A 309 -1.71 -18.83 0.60
N LYS A 310 -1.91 -19.25 -0.65
CA LYS A 310 -1.54 -18.46 -1.83
C LYS A 310 -2.24 -17.10 -1.83
N ASN A 311 -3.53 -17.07 -1.53
CA ASN A 311 -4.30 -15.82 -1.44
C ASN A 311 -3.74 -14.88 -0.36
N ILE A 312 -3.37 -15.39 0.82
CA ILE A 312 -2.77 -14.56 1.89
C ILE A 312 -1.44 -13.96 1.45
N SER A 313 -0.56 -14.75 0.83
CA SER A 313 0.72 -14.25 0.30
C SER A 313 0.53 -13.19 -0.80
N ILE A 314 -0.46 -13.38 -1.67
CA ILE A 314 -0.81 -12.41 -2.71
C ILE A 314 -1.42 -11.14 -2.09
N GLU A 315 -2.33 -11.25 -1.13
CA GLU A 315 -2.89 -10.11 -0.39
C GLU A 315 -1.77 -9.28 0.25
N LYS A 316 -0.78 -9.93 0.87
CA LYS A 316 0.39 -9.28 1.46
C LYS A 316 1.23 -8.52 0.43
N ARG A 317 1.40 -9.05 -0.79
CA ARG A 317 2.09 -8.35 -1.88
C ARG A 317 1.28 -7.17 -2.38
N VAL A 318 -0.01 -7.36 -2.66
CA VAL A 318 -0.88 -6.29 -3.16
C VAL A 318 -0.94 -5.12 -2.18
N LYS A 319 -1.05 -5.35 -0.86
CA LYS A 319 -1.06 -4.26 0.12
C LYS A 319 0.27 -3.50 0.17
N ASP A 320 1.39 -4.20 -0.02
CA ASP A 320 2.74 -3.62 -0.07
C ASP A 320 2.85 -2.67 -1.27
N GLU A 321 2.44 -3.14 -2.45
CA GLU A 321 2.43 -2.32 -3.67
C GLU A 321 1.45 -1.13 -3.60
N ILE A 322 0.22 -1.33 -3.10
CA ILE A 322 -0.73 -0.21 -2.95
C ILE A 322 -0.11 0.87 -2.06
N SER A 323 0.48 0.48 -0.94
CA SER A 323 1.11 1.42 0.00
C SER A 323 2.30 2.15 -0.64
N ALA A 324 3.15 1.42 -1.38
CA ALA A 324 4.30 1.99 -2.09
C ALA A 324 3.89 2.98 -3.20
N TYR A 325 2.85 2.66 -3.98
CA TYR A 325 2.34 3.57 -5.00
C TYR A 325 1.65 4.81 -4.42
N PHE A 326 0.92 4.71 -3.31
CA PHE A 326 0.42 5.93 -2.68
C PHE A 326 1.55 6.78 -2.10
N ARG A 327 2.63 6.16 -1.61
CA ARG A 327 3.82 6.84 -1.07
C ARG A 327 4.56 7.66 -2.13
N ASP A 328 4.67 7.14 -3.35
CA ASP A 328 5.31 7.85 -4.46
C ASP A 328 4.42 8.95 -5.08
N GLY A 329 3.16 9.06 -4.65
CA GLY A 329 2.22 10.08 -5.10
C GLY A 329 1.32 9.66 -6.26
N GLN A 330 1.27 8.37 -6.64
CA GLN A 330 0.32 7.91 -7.64
C GLN A 330 -1.13 8.19 -7.23
N THR A 331 -1.93 8.50 -8.25
CA THR A 331 -3.40 8.56 -8.12
C THR A 331 -3.99 7.16 -7.98
N PRO A 332 -5.20 7.00 -7.38
CA PRO A 332 -5.91 5.72 -7.33
C PRO A 332 -5.99 4.98 -8.67
N GLU A 333 -6.21 5.71 -9.76
CA GLU A 333 -6.27 5.14 -11.11
C GLU A 333 -4.89 4.70 -11.62
N GLY A 334 -3.83 5.44 -11.27
CA GLY A 334 -2.45 5.04 -11.53
C GLY A 334 -2.11 3.71 -10.86
N VAL A 335 -2.39 3.61 -9.55
CA VAL A 335 -2.16 2.37 -8.77
C VAL A 335 -2.93 1.21 -9.39
N ARG A 336 -4.22 1.41 -9.70
CA ARG A 336 -5.06 0.39 -10.31
C ARG A 336 -4.50 -0.07 -11.65
N LYS A 337 -4.18 0.87 -12.54
CA LYS A 337 -3.68 0.56 -13.88
C LYS A 337 -2.41 -0.28 -13.79
N VAL A 338 -1.56 -0.02 -12.82
CA VAL A 338 -0.34 -0.81 -12.65
C VAL A 338 -0.66 -2.21 -12.11
N LEU A 339 -1.46 -2.33 -11.04
CA LEU A 339 -1.73 -3.63 -10.39
C LEU A 339 -2.70 -4.54 -11.14
N LEU A 340 -3.54 -3.99 -12.02
CA LEU A 340 -4.53 -4.71 -12.81
C LEU A 340 -4.18 -4.79 -14.30
N ASN A 341 -2.96 -4.39 -14.70
CA ASN A 341 -2.49 -4.61 -16.06
C ASN A 341 -1.79 -5.98 -16.18
N PRO A 342 -2.32 -6.90 -17.00
CA PRO A 342 -1.78 -8.26 -17.16
C PRO A 342 -0.37 -8.33 -17.77
N GLU A 343 0.10 -7.25 -18.41
CA GLU A 343 1.42 -7.18 -19.04
C GLU A 343 2.52 -6.64 -18.10
N THR A 344 2.19 -6.34 -16.85
CA THR A 344 3.16 -5.87 -15.84
C THR A 344 3.91 -7.03 -15.18
N ILE A 345 4.83 -6.69 -14.27
CA ILE A 345 5.54 -7.66 -13.43
C ILE A 345 4.63 -8.35 -12.39
N TYR A 346 3.40 -7.86 -12.19
CA TYR A 346 2.45 -8.33 -11.17
C TYR A 346 1.67 -9.59 -11.56
N LYS A 347 2.37 -10.56 -12.15
CA LYS A 347 1.78 -11.83 -12.63
C LYS A 347 1.17 -12.69 -11.53
N TYR A 348 1.50 -12.43 -10.26
CA TYR A 348 0.91 -13.15 -9.13
C TYR A 348 -0.62 -13.00 -9.04
N GLY A 349 -1.21 -11.95 -9.64
CA GLY A 349 -2.66 -11.80 -9.72
C GLY A 349 -3.37 -12.96 -10.42
N PHE A 350 -2.68 -13.65 -11.36
CA PHE A 350 -3.24 -14.83 -12.03
C PHE A 350 -3.33 -16.06 -11.13
N ASP A 351 -2.50 -16.12 -10.08
CA ASP A 351 -2.54 -17.21 -9.09
C ASP A 351 -3.61 -16.98 -8.02
N TYR A 352 -4.22 -15.78 -7.98
CA TYR A 352 -5.25 -15.47 -7.01
C TYR A 352 -6.60 -16.08 -7.41
N ALA A 353 -7.18 -16.83 -6.48
CA ALA A 353 -8.53 -17.39 -6.62
C ALA A 353 -8.77 -18.27 -7.87
N GLY A 354 -7.71 -18.83 -8.47
CA GLY A 354 -7.83 -19.66 -9.67
C GLY A 354 -8.00 -18.84 -10.97
N GLY A 355 -7.33 -17.69 -11.06
CA GLY A 355 -7.26 -16.89 -12.29
C GLY A 355 -6.81 -17.71 -13.52
N ASN A 356 -7.18 -17.22 -14.71
CA ASN A 356 -6.90 -17.93 -15.96
C ASN A 356 -5.62 -17.38 -16.61
N LYS A 357 -4.49 -18.08 -16.40
CA LYS A 357 -3.19 -17.73 -16.98
C LYS A 357 -3.18 -17.74 -18.50
N GLU A 358 -3.93 -18.63 -19.14
CA GLU A 358 -3.97 -18.76 -20.60
C GLU A 358 -4.68 -17.57 -21.25
N LYS A 359 -5.74 -17.08 -20.61
CA LYS A 359 -6.51 -15.93 -21.09
C LYS A 359 -5.89 -14.58 -20.71
N LYS A 360 -4.85 -14.58 -19.86
CA LYS A 360 -4.30 -13.35 -19.25
C LYS A 360 -5.39 -12.51 -18.57
N GLU A 361 -6.36 -13.17 -17.95
CA GLU A 361 -7.47 -12.52 -17.24
C GLU A 361 -7.33 -12.76 -15.73
N PHE A 362 -7.32 -11.67 -14.97
CA PHE A 362 -7.41 -11.74 -13.52
C PHE A 362 -8.81 -12.21 -13.08
N SER A 363 -8.88 -12.92 -11.95
CA SER A 363 -10.16 -13.28 -11.36
C SER A 363 -10.89 -12.03 -10.85
N GLN A 364 -12.23 -12.03 -10.91
CA GLN A 364 -13.02 -10.91 -10.37
C GLN A 364 -12.75 -10.70 -8.87
N GLU A 365 -12.48 -11.77 -8.11
CA GLU A 365 -12.09 -11.69 -6.70
C GLU A 365 -10.79 -10.89 -6.51
N TYR A 366 -9.79 -11.05 -7.39
CA TYR A 366 -8.54 -10.27 -7.35
C TYR A 366 -8.79 -8.80 -7.69
N VAL A 367 -9.57 -8.54 -8.75
CA VAL A 367 -9.95 -7.18 -9.15
C VAL A 367 -10.65 -6.47 -7.98
N ASP A 368 -11.68 -7.09 -7.41
CA ASP A 368 -12.41 -6.53 -6.27
C ASP A 368 -11.50 -6.29 -5.07
N LEU A 369 -10.56 -7.20 -4.77
CA LEU A 369 -9.60 -7.06 -3.67
C LEU A 369 -8.72 -5.81 -3.87
N VAL A 370 -8.08 -5.66 -5.04
CA VAL A 370 -7.20 -4.53 -5.37
C VAL A 370 -7.99 -3.22 -5.32
N GLU A 371 -9.13 -3.15 -6.00
CA GLU A 371 -9.93 -1.94 -6.09
C GLU A 371 -10.51 -1.50 -4.73
N ASN A 372 -10.93 -2.46 -3.90
CA ASN A 372 -11.37 -2.17 -2.53
C ASN A 372 -10.22 -1.66 -1.64
N GLY A 373 -9.00 -2.19 -1.83
CA GLY A 373 -7.81 -1.71 -1.15
C GLY A 373 -7.48 -0.26 -1.52
N ILE A 374 -7.45 0.05 -2.81
CA ILE A 374 -7.20 1.40 -3.34
C ILE A 374 -8.27 2.38 -2.83
N ALA A 375 -9.55 1.99 -2.87
CA ALA A 375 -10.65 2.82 -2.41
C ALA A 375 -10.60 3.08 -0.90
N ALA A 376 -10.26 2.07 -0.10
CA ALA A 376 -10.06 2.23 1.33
C ALA A 376 -8.95 3.24 1.64
N TYR A 377 -7.78 3.08 1.01
CA TYR A 377 -6.65 3.99 1.19
C TYR A 377 -7.03 5.43 0.82
N SER A 378 -7.63 5.63 -0.37
CA SER A 378 -8.08 6.95 -0.83
C SER A 378 -9.11 7.60 0.10
N ASN A 379 -10.01 6.80 0.69
CA ASN A 379 -11.02 7.31 1.61
C ASN A 379 -10.43 7.80 2.94
N LEU A 380 -9.32 7.24 3.43
CA LEU A 380 -8.61 7.81 4.58
C LEU A 380 -7.99 9.16 4.24
N LEU A 381 -7.33 9.27 3.08
CA LEU A 381 -6.76 10.54 2.62
C LEU A 381 -7.83 11.63 2.51
N LYS A 382 -8.99 11.30 1.94
CA LYS A 382 -10.14 12.21 1.86
C LYS A 382 -10.71 12.61 3.22
N ALA A 383 -10.60 11.72 4.22
CA ALA A 383 -10.99 12.02 5.60
C ALA A 383 -9.95 12.89 6.33
N GLY A 384 -8.88 13.33 5.65
CA GLY A 384 -7.86 14.23 6.19
C GLY A 384 -6.66 13.53 6.82
N HIS A 385 -6.55 12.21 6.68
CA HIS A 385 -5.35 11.48 7.12
C HIS A 385 -4.17 11.75 6.17
N THR A 386 -2.96 11.77 6.73
CA THR A 386 -1.73 11.80 5.94
C THR A 386 -1.49 10.43 5.26
N ILE A 387 -0.53 10.38 4.32
CA ILE A 387 -0.11 9.12 3.68
C ILE A 387 0.46 8.16 4.73
N GLU A 388 1.28 8.69 5.63
CA GLU A 388 1.89 7.98 6.74
C GLU A 388 0.82 7.38 7.66
N ASP A 389 -0.18 8.18 8.07
CA ASP A 389 -1.28 7.69 8.89
C ASP A 389 -2.08 6.59 8.18
N ALA A 390 -2.46 6.82 6.92
CA ALA A 390 -3.23 5.85 6.15
C ALA A 390 -2.47 4.52 6.03
N GLN A 391 -1.16 4.60 5.80
CA GLN A 391 -0.32 3.43 5.73
C GLN A 391 -0.23 2.69 7.05
N THR A 392 0.08 3.36 8.17
CA THR A 392 0.17 2.69 9.47
C THR A 392 -1.16 2.04 9.85
N LEU A 393 -2.27 2.73 9.63
CA LEU A 393 -3.61 2.26 10.01
C LEU A 393 -4.07 1.04 9.21
N LEU A 394 -3.64 0.94 7.96
CA LEU A 394 -4.06 -0.11 7.02
C LEU A 394 -3.06 -1.25 6.89
N PHE A 395 -1.74 -1.00 6.83
CA PHE A 395 -0.76 -2.02 6.47
C PHE A 395 -0.70 -3.22 7.43
N ILE A 396 -0.95 -2.98 8.72
CA ILE A 396 -1.03 -4.02 9.76
C ILE A 396 -2.31 -4.87 9.67
N GLU A 397 -3.27 -4.47 8.84
CA GLU A 397 -4.52 -5.18 8.64
C GLU A 397 -4.48 -5.99 7.33
N PRO A 398 -5.12 -7.16 7.29
CA PRO A 398 -5.35 -7.88 6.04
C PRO A 398 -6.03 -7.00 5.01
N LEU A 399 -5.59 -7.05 3.75
CA LEU A 399 -6.10 -6.20 2.68
C LEU A 399 -7.62 -6.31 2.51
N SER A 400 -8.14 -7.53 2.59
CA SER A 400 -9.58 -7.84 2.57
C SER A 400 -10.41 -7.14 3.66
N LYS A 401 -9.78 -6.61 4.72
CA LYS A 401 -10.44 -5.89 5.82
C LYS A 401 -10.31 -4.37 5.74
N TRP A 402 -9.50 -3.82 4.84
CA TRP A 402 -9.19 -2.39 4.80
C TRP A 402 -10.44 -1.51 4.72
N SER A 403 -11.38 -1.83 3.84
CA SER A 403 -12.65 -1.08 3.74
C SER A 403 -13.38 -0.97 5.09
N ARG A 404 -13.45 -2.07 5.85
CA ARG A 404 -14.08 -2.10 7.18
C ARG A 404 -13.27 -1.36 8.25
N VAL A 405 -11.95 -1.30 8.11
CA VAL A 405 -11.10 -0.50 8.99
C VAL A 405 -11.42 0.97 8.78
N VAL A 406 -11.48 1.42 7.52
CA VAL A 406 -11.81 2.80 7.17
C VAL A 406 -13.18 3.21 7.66
N GLU A 407 -14.23 2.41 7.42
CA GLU A 407 -15.58 2.71 7.94
C GLU A 407 -15.64 2.86 9.46
N ARG A 408 -14.76 2.15 10.18
CA ARG A 408 -14.67 2.28 11.64
C ARG A 408 -13.97 3.56 12.06
N LEU A 409 -12.91 3.94 11.35
CA LEU A 409 -12.12 5.13 11.63
C LEU A 409 -12.87 6.41 11.26
N THR A 410 -13.59 6.42 10.13
CA THR A 410 -14.33 7.60 9.65
C THR A 410 -15.75 7.68 10.20
N GLY A 411 -16.29 6.58 10.74
CA GLY A 411 -17.71 6.48 11.14
C GLY A 411 -18.70 6.35 9.98
N ASP A 412 -18.24 6.50 8.73
CA ASP A 412 -19.06 6.41 7.52
C ASP A 412 -19.28 4.97 7.11
N LYS A 413 -20.34 4.35 7.64
CA LYS A 413 -20.79 3.04 7.14
C LYS A 413 -21.47 3.22 5.79
N LYS A 414 -20.94 2.54 4.77
CA LYS A 414 -21.45 2.62 3.41
C LYS A 414 -22.17 1.33 3.05
N SER A 415 -23.30 1.45 2.37
CA SER A 415 -23.98 0.31 1.73
C SER A 415 -23.08 -0.35 0.67
N VAL A 416 -23.42 -1.57 0.25
CA VAL A 416 -22.66 -2.28 -0.79
C VAL A 416 -22.71 -1.50 -2.11
N GLU A 417 -23.84 -0.89 -2.42
CA GLU A 417 -24.07 -0.07 -3.60
C GLU A 417 -23.26 1.23 -3.56
N GLU A 418 -23.16 1.88 -2.40
CA GLU A 418 -22.32 3.07 -2.22
C GLU A 418 -20.84 2.73 -2.36
N LYS A 419 -20.36 1.63 -1.77
CA LYS A 419 -18.98 1.16 -1.95
C LYS A 419 -18.66 0.88 -3.42
N LYS A 420 -19.58 0.19 -4.11
CA LYS A 420 -19.43 -0.09 -5.53
C LYS A 420 -19.37 1.20 -6.35
N ARG A 421 -20.25 2.17 -6.05
CA ARG A 421 -20.26 3.47 -6.73
C ARG A 421 -18.99 4.28 -6.46
N GLU A 422 -18.51 4.32 -5.22
CA GLU A 422 -17.27 5.01 -4.89
C GLU A 422 -16.07 4.41 -5.60
N ARG A 423 -16.01 3.08 -5.65
CA ARG A 423 -15.03 2.35 -6.43
C ARG A 423 -15.09 2.76 -7.89
N GLU A 424 -16.28 2.72 -8.50
CA GLU A 424 -16.51 3.20 -9.87
C GLU A 424 -16.18 4.69 -10.07
N ASP A 425 -16.40 5.56 -9.09
CA ASP A 425 -16.13 6.99 -9.19
C ASP A 425 -14.63 7.33 -9.07
N LEU A 426 -13.90 6.54 -8.27
CA LEU A 426 -12.45 6.63 -8.03
C LEU A 426 -11.63 6.07 -9.20
N ILE A 427 -12.13 5.02 -9.82
CA ILE A 427 -11.42 4.20 -10.82
C ILE A 427 -11.98 4.44 -12.22
N GLY A 428 -13.31 4.46 -12.32
CA GLY A 428 -14.04 4.34 -13.57
C GLY A 428 -14.05 5.61 -14.41
N PHE A 429 -13.29 6.66 -14.09
CA PHE A 429 -13.25 7.82 -14.97
C PHE A 429 -12.70 7.42 -16.34
N ARG A 430 -11.61 6.63 -16.38
CA ARG A 430 -10.97 6.25 -17.64
C ARG A 430 -11.62 5.06 -18.34
N GLU A 431 -12.09 4.04 -17.61
CA GLU A 431 -12.83 2.92 -18.22
C GLU A 431 -14.22 3.33 -18.72
N ALA A 432 -14.89 4.28 -18.06
CA ALA A 432 -16.06 4.91 -18.65
C ALA A 432 -15.66 5.61 -19.94
N PHE A 433 -14.55 6.35 -19.97
CA PHE A 433 -14.01 6.98 -21.18
C PHE A 433 -13.74 5.99 -22.32
N GLU A 434 -13.07 4.87 -22.06
CA GLU A 434 -12.71 3.86 -23.08
C GLU A 434 -13.93 3.06 -23.58
N LYS A 435 -14.98 2.91 -22.76
CA LYS A 435 -16.27 2.31 -23.18
C LYS A 435 -17.23 3.33 -23.82
N VAL A 436 -16.99 4.63 -23.65
CA VAL A 436 -17.86 5.74 -24.12
C VAL A 436 -17.48 6.25 -25.51
N ASP A 437 -16.56 5.58 -26.21
CA ASP A 437 -16.24 5.86 -27.62
C ASP A 437 -17.46 5.76 -28.57
N SER A 438 -18.62 5.30 -28.08
CA SER A 438 -19.88 5.24 -28.81
C SER A 438 -20.99 6.24 -28.39
N ASP A 439 -20.83 7.03 -27.32
CA ASP A 439 -21.90 7.96 -26.86
C ASP A 439 -21.41 9.22 -26.12
N PRO A 440 -21.11 10.32 -26.86
CA PRO A 440 -20.70 11.60 -26.29
C PRO A 440 -21.69 12.23 -25.30
N GLN A 441 -22.98 11.83 -25.28
CA GLN A 441 -23.96 12.37 -24.34
C GLN A 441 -23.79 11.76 -22.94
N LYS A 442 -23.45 10.46 -22.85
CA LYS A 442 -23.11 9.82 -21.57
C LYS A 442 -21.84 10.42 -20.98
N TYR A 443 -20.85 10.73 -21.82
CA TYR A 443 -19.64 11.45 -21.43
C TYR A 443 -19.98 12.80 -20.78
N TRP A 444 -20.79 13.60 -21.47
CA TRP A 444 -21.19 14.92 -20.97
C TRP A 444 -21.95 14.83 -19.64
N ALA A 445 -22.86 13.86 -19.50
CA ALA A 445 -23.60 13.66 -18.27
C ALA A 445 -22.70 13.31 -17.07
N ILE A 446 -21.58 12.61 -17.29
CA ILE A 446 -20.61 12.28 -16.22
C ILE A 446 -19.82 13.53 -15.81
N ILE A 447 -19.29 14.28 -16.78
CA ILE A 447 -18.55 15.52 -16.51
C ILE A 447 -19.47 16.55 -15.84
N GLU A 448 -20.65 16.79 -16.40
CA GLU A 448 -21.64 17.72 -15.86
C GLU A 448 -22.01 17.34 -14.42
N ARG A 449 -22.22 16.05 -14.13
CA ARG A 449 -22.50 15.58 -12.77
C ARG A 449 -21.32 15.80 -11.81
N LYS A 450 -20.07 15.62 -12.25
CA LYS A 450 -18.88 15.87 -11.42
C LYS A 450 -18.65 17.36 -11.20
N VAL A 451 -18.68 18.16 -12.27
CA VAL A 451 -18.57 19.63 -12.20
C VAL A 451 -19.65 20.22 -11.27
N ASN A 452 -20.88 19.71 -11.32
CA ASN A 452 -21.98 20.17 -10.45
C ASN A 452 -21.84 19.72 -8.99
N LYS A 453 -21.00 18.73 -8.70
CA LYS A 453 -20.71 18.24 -7.34
C LYS A 453 -19.44 18.84 -6.74
N THR A 454 -18.60 19.46 -7.56
CA THR A 454 -17.35 20.04 -7.13
C THR A 454 -17.60 21.38 -6.41
N GLU A 455 -17.19 21.47 -5.15
CA GLU A 455 -17.40 22.68 -4.33
C GLU A 455 -16.16 23.59 -4.28
N SER A 456 -15.00 23.08 -4.71
CA SER A 456 -13.72 23.81 -4.70
C SER A 456 -13.11 23.98 -6.10
N VAL A 457 -12.33 25.05 -6.27
CA VAL A 457 -11.61 25.33 -7.52
C VAL A 457 -10.52 24.29 -7.78
N ASP A 458 -9.87 23.80 -6.72
CA ASP A 458 -8.78 22.84 -6.81
C ASP A 458 -9.27 21.47 -7.32
N GLU A 459 -10.39 20.96 -6.80
CA GLU A 459 -11.02 19.73 -7.30
C GLU A 459 -11.44 19.86 -8.77
N LEU A 460 -11.90 21.04 -9.20
CA LEU A 460 -12.28 21.28 -10.58
C LEU A 460 -11.03 21.32 -11.48
N SER A 461 -9.96 21.96 -11.01
CA SER A 461 -8.67 22.00 -11.69
C SER A 461 -8.11 20.59 -11.88
N ASP A 462 -8.16 19.75 -10.84
CA ASP A 462 -7.71 18.37 -10.92
C ASP A 462 -8.55 17.53 -11.89
N LEU A 463 -9.88 17.70 -11.87
CA LEU A 463 -10.78 17.07 -12.84
C LEU A 463 -10.44 17.49 -14.30
N LEU A 464 -10.13 18.77 -14.51
CA LEU A 464 -9.74 19.29 -15.82
C LEU A 464 -8.36 18.79 -16.26
N ARG A 465 -7.40 18.69 -15.35
CA ARG A 465 -6.08 18.11 -15.64
C ARG A 465 -6.21 16.64 -16.03
N GLN A 466 -7.03 15.88 -15.32
CA GLN A 466 -7.33 14.48 -15.64
C GLN A 466 -7.98 14.30 -17.02
N THR A 467 -8.73 15.30 -17.50
CA THR A 467 -9.38 15.25 -18.82
C THR A 467 -8.56 15.84 -19.97
N SER A 468 -7.45 16.53 -19.68
CA SER A 468 -6.69 17.30 -20.67
C SER A 468 -6.02 16.46 -21.78
N GLY A 469 -5.84 15.15 -21.58
CA GLY A 469 -5.25 14.24 -22.57
C GLY A 469 -6.23 13.72 -23.64
N PHE A 470 -7.53 14.01 -23.54
CA PHE A 470 -8.53 13.34 -24.39
C PHE A 470 -8.92 14.13 -25.65
N ASN A 471 -9.19 13.37 -26.71
CA ASN A 471 -9.80 13.85 -27.94
C ASN A 471 -11.15 13.13 -28.10
N PHE A 472 -12.24 13.83 -28.41
CA PHE A 472 -13.54 13.19 -28.66
C PHE A 472 -14.20 13.70 -29.93
N HIS A 473 -15.01 12.85 -30.55
CA HIS A 473 -15.79 13.20 -31.72
C HIS A 473 -17.15 13.78 -31.31
N PHE A 474 -17.37 15.06 -31.58
CA PHE A 474 -18.65 15.75 -31.38
C PHE A 474 -19.14 16.28 -32.72
N ASP A 475 -20.33 15.84 -33.15
CA ASP A 475 -20.93 16.22 -34.44
C ASP A 475 -19.95 16.03 -35.64
N GLY A 476 -19.28 14.88 -35.67
CA GLY A 476 -18.29 14.53 -36.68
C GLY A 476 -16.92 15.20 -36.55
N ARG A 477 -16.63 15.89 -35.43
CA ARG A 477 -15.41 16.69 -35.26
C ARG A 477 -14.61 16.30 -34.02
N ILE A 478 -13.29 16.25 -34.15
CA ILE A 478 -12.39 16.00 -33.01
C ILE A 478 -12.24 17.29 -32.17
N VAL A 479 -12.64 17.22 -30.90
CA VAL A 479 -12.44 18.26 -29.88
C VAL A 479 -11.34 17.81 -28.93
N ASN A 480 -10.31 18.64 -28.75
CA ASN A 480 -9.20 18.38 -27.83
C ASN A 480 -9.51 18.97 -26.45
N MET A 481 -9.67 18.10 -25.44
CA MET A 481 -9.97 18.52 -24.08
C MET A 481 -8.82 19.27 -23.41
N GLY A 482 -7.59 19.11 -23.87
CA GLY A 482 -6.44 19.88 -23.35
C GLY A 482 -6.57 21.37 -23.59
N ASN A 483 -7.03 21.78 -24.78
CA ASN A 483 -7.30 23.18 -25.09
C ASN A 483 -8.49 23.70 -24.26
N VAL A 484 -9.56 22.92 -24.18
CA VAL A 484 -10.76 23.27 -23.43
C VAL A 484 -10.44 23.40 -21.93
N SER A 485 -9.65 22.49 -21.38
CA SER A 485 -9.23 22.49 -19.97
C SER A 485 -8.30 23.65 -19.66
N ARG A 486 -7.30 23.92 -20.52
CA ARG A 486 -6.40 25.07 -20.38
C ARG A 486 -7.16 26.39 -20.40
N ASP A 487 -8.13 26.50 -21.30
CA ASP A 487 -9.01 27.66 -21.36
C ASP A 487 -9.81 27.82 -20.06
N ILE A 488 -10.48 26.78 -19.55
CA ILE A 488 -11.25 26.87 -18.30
C ILE A 488 -10.36 27.19 -17.10
N LEU A 489 -9.20 26.54 -17.01
CA LEU A 489 -8.21 26.78 -15.96
C LEU A 489 -7.78 28.26 -15.94
N SER A 490 -7.57 28.86 -17.11
CA SER A 490 -7.24 30.29 -17.20
C SER A 490 -8.38 31.22 -16.72
N TYR A 491 -9.64 30.76 -16.72
CA TYR A 491 -10.77 31.50 -16.13
C TYR A 491 -10.90 31.27 -14.63
N THR A 492 -10.61 30.06 -14.13
CA THR A 492 -10.68 29.76 -12.70
C THR A 492 -9.54 30.42 -11.91
N GLU A 493 -8.35 30.54 -12.49
CA GLU A 493 -7.22 31.26 -11.88
C GLU A 493 -7.47 32.78 -11.73
N ASN A 494 -8.44 33.32 -12.48
CA ASN A 494 -8.74 34.76 -12.54
C ASN A 494 -10.15 35.14 -12.02
N GLY A 495 -10.95 34.20 -11.51
CA GLY A 495 -12.40 34.38 -11.28
C GLY A 495 -12.90 34.13 -9.85
N ASN A 496 -14.00 34.80 -9.47
CA ASN A 496 -14.79 34.56 -8.25
C ASN A 496 -15.59 33.24 -8.37
N LYS A 497 -15.92 32.56 -7.26
CA LYS A 497 -16.80 31.36 -7.20
C LYS A 497 -18.09 31.48 -8.02
N GLU A 498 -18.60 32.69 -8.23
CA GLU A 498 -19.79 32.96 -9.04
C GLU A 498 -19.58 32.64 -10.54
N SER A 499 -18.35 32.73 -11.03
CA SER A 499 -17.94 32.34 -12.39
C SER A 499 -18.03 30.81 -12.59
N LEU A 500 -17.91 30.02 -11.52
CA LEU A 500 -17.98 28.55 -11.58
C LEU A 500 -19.36 28.05 -11.98
N LYS A 501 -20.43 28.73 -11.55
CA LYS A 501 -21.83 28.37 -11.88
C LYS A 501 -22.13 28.46 -13.37
N ASN A 502 -21.36 29.27 -14.11
CA ASN A 502 -21.51 29.45 -15.55
C ASN A 502 -20.60 28.52 -16.37
N ILE A 503 -19.73 27.73 -15.74
CA ILE A 503 -18.79 26.84 -16.43
C ILE A 503 -19.51 25.80 -17.30
N PRO A 504 -20.57 25.09 -16.86
CA PRO A 504 -21.27 24.14 -17.73
C PRO A 504 -21.79 24.77 -19.03
N ASN A 505 -22.39 25.97 -18.93
CA ASN A 505 -22.88 26.74 -20.07
C ASN A 505 -21.73 27.27 -20.95
N THR A 506 -20.67 27.78 -20.34
CA THR A 506 -19.48 28.30 -21.03
C THR A 506 -18.71 27.19 -21.73
N LEU A 507 -18.64 26.01 -21.12
CA LEU A 507 -18.01 24.81 -21.63
C LEU A 507 -18.79 24.26 -22.83
N GLY A 508 -20.12 24.17 -22.73
CA GLY A 508 -20.98 23.81 -23.86
C GLY A 508 -20.91 24.79 -25.04
N LEU A 509 -20.85 26.09 -24.77
CA LEU A 509 -20.64 27.13 -25.79
C LEU A 509 -19.23 27.07 -26.40
N ARG A 510 -18.20 26.74 -25.61
CA ARG A 510 -16.81 26.66 -26.08
C ARG A 510 -16.52 25.40 -26.86
N ILE A 511 -17.07 24.26 -26.49
CA ILE A 511 -16.97 23.03 -27.30
C ILE A 511 -17.59 23.28 -28.68
N LYS A 512 -18.75 23.97 -28.73
CA LYS A 512 -19.36 24.44 -29.98
C LYS A 512 -18.46 25.44 -30.72
N ALA A 513 -17.84 26.40 -30.01
CA ALA A 513 -16.97 27.41 -30.62
C ALA A 513 -15.64 26.85 -31.14
N GLU A 514 -15.03 25.89 -30.45
CA GLU A 514 -13.77 25.24 -30.83
C GLU A 514 -14.01 24.33 -32.06
N ALA A 515 -15.14 23.62 -32.07
CA ALA A 515 -15.64 22.92 -33.25
C ALA A 515 -15.86 23.88 -34.44
N PHE A 516 -16.30 25.11 -34.19
CA PHE A 516 -16.52 26.15 -35.22
C PHE A 516 -15.21 26.81 -35.71
N ARG A 517 -14.25 27.07 -34.83
CA ARG A 517 -12.92 27.62 -35.16
C ARG A 517 -12.13 26.70 -36.09
N ARG A 518 -12.25 25.38 -35.91
CA ARG A 518 -11.58 24.39 -36.74
C ARG A 518 -12.16 24.35 -38.17
N ASP A 519 -13.49 24.46 -38.29
CA ASP A 519 -14.19 24.61 -39.57
C ASP A 519 -13.77 25.91 -40.30
N ALA A 520 -13.62 27.02 -39.57
CA ALA A 520 -13.09 28.26 -40.14
C ALA A 520 -11.66 28.10 -40.68
N LYS A 521 -10.77 27.42 -39.93
CA LYS A 521 -9.38 27.14 -40.37
C LYS A 521 -9.30 26.17 -41.55
N GLU A 522 -10.17 25.17 -41.61
CA GLU A 522 -10.22 24.23 -42.75
C GLU A 522 -10.80 24.88 -44.00
N LYS A 523 -11.84 25.72 -43.85
CA LYS A 523 -12.37 26.55 -44.93
C LYS A 523 -11.34 27.58 -45.41
N GLU A 524 -10.58 28.18 -44.51
CA GLU A 524 -9.46 29.08 -44.83
C GLU A 524 -8.35 28.35 -45.58
N LYS A 525 -7.92 27.16 -45.13
CA LYS A 525 -6.96 26.31 -45.87
C LYS A 525 -7.48 25.90 -47.25
N SER A 526 -8.74 25.53 -47.35
CA SER A 526 -9.39 25.18 -48.63
C SER A 526 -9.47 26.39 -49.57
N LEU A 527 -9.80 27.57 -49.04
CA LEU A 527 -9.85 28.83 -49.78
C LEU A 527 -8.45 29.25 -50.23
N MET A 528 -7.44 29.18 -49.35
CA MET A 528 -6.05 29.47 -49.66
C MET A 528 -5.49 28.50 -50.71
N GLY A 529 -5.85 27.21 -50.65
CA GLY A 529 -5.51 26.23 -51.68
C GLY A 529 -6.16 26.54 -53.04
N LYS A 530 -7.42 26.98 -53.07
CA LYS A 530 -8.11 27.43 -54.29
C LYS A 530 -7.51 28.72 -54.86
N ILE A 531 -7.11 29.66 -53.99
CA ILE A 531 -6.45 30.90 -54.38
C ILE A 531 -5.08 30.58 -54.98
N TRP A 532 -4.26 29.77 -54.30
CA TRP A 532 -2.95 29.34 -54.80
C TRP A 532 -3.05 28.55 -56.11
N GLY A 533 -4.03 27.66 -56.27
CA GLY A 533 -4.27 26.95 -57.52
C GLY A 533 -4.63 27.88 -58.70
N LYS A 534 -5.40 28.96 -58.44
CA LYS A 534 -5.73 29.97 -59.46
C LYS A 534 -4.55 30.89 -59.80
N VAL A 535 -3.70 31.18 -58.82
CA VAL A 535 -2.47 31.96 -59.03
C VAL A 535 -1.49 31.15 -59.86
N ILE A 536 -1.25 29.89 -59.50
CA ILE A 536 -0.38 28.96 -60.26
C ILE A 536 -0.91 28.72 -61.67
N GLY A 537 -2.23 28.64 -61.88
CA GLY A 537 -2.80 28.43 -63.22
C GLY A 537 -2.81 29.67 -64.13
N LYS A 538 -2.50 30.86 -63.60
CA LYS A 538 -2.39 32.12 -64.37
C LYS A 538 -0.96 32.54 -64.63
N MET A 539 -0.01 32.08 -63.80
CA MET A 539 1.42 32.13 -64.09
C MET A 539 1.75 31.05 -65.11
#